data_AF-A0A7X7B140-F1
#
_entry.id   AF-A0A7X7B140-F1
#
_cell.length_a   1.000
_cell.length_b   1.000
_cell.length_c   1.000
_cell.angle_alpha   90.00
_cell.angle_beta   90.00
_cell.angle_gamma   90.00
#
_symmetry.space_group_name_H-M   'P 1'
#
loop_
_entity.id
_entity.type
_entity.pdbx_description
1 polymer ?
#
loop_
_entity_poly.entity_id
_entity_poly.type
_entity_poly.pdbx_seq_one_letter_code
_entity_poly.pdbx_strand_id
1 'polypeptide(L)'
;MGRDFNRIIKREGGAILVIVLFVISIVMLVCIAFLDMSTSEVLMGDYFKDSVQAFYIADGGLQKTLSMLKTDPNFSKGDQWARFLNTSHELGAGSYTISIDEIGNGKIKILSVGTVHKSVVHIEAEVLLATINPIFYNVISSDSDLKLSDGSLIYGDIYVNGKLHLEGTSEVYGYVRVTQNVIGKQYVQGRIMEDVENLKFPSFNRMQYMNIAVKQGNYLAEDLICDQLYLSGIVFVEGDVFVNTIFGDGLLYATGDILVRDGQVSGGSSCQSLIISEGCFEIDNQLSELKAQVNAGVFCRDFECPGDVSVLGFIAAQRILVAGNLQISYDDSLIKTQGHLFPDPLSDEVEIIVLNYREINPGYPEPN
;
A
#
# COMPACT_ATOMS: atom_id res chain seq x y z
N MET A 1 -16.63 -13.85 91.51
CA MET A 1 -15.50 -13.40 90.66
C MET A 1 -15.99 -12.30 89.69
N GLY A 2 -16.60 -11.23 90.22
CA GLY A 2 -17.30 -10.23 89.41
C GLY A 2 -17.35 -8.83 90.04
N ARG A 3 -16.51 -8.58 91.05
CA ARG A 3 -16.40 -7.27 91.72
C ARG A 3 -15.08 -6.55 91.46
N ASP A 4 -14.05 -7.24 90.95
CA ASP A 4 -12.77 -6.63 90.60
C ASP A 4 -12.74 -6.06 89.17
N PHE A 5 -13.60 -6.53 88.27
CA PHE A 5 -13.70 -5.97 86.91
C PHE A 5 -14.18 -4.50 86.91
N ASN A 6 -15.07 -4.13 87.85
CA ASN A 6 -15.59 -2.77 87.96
C ASN A 6 -14.60 -1.75 88.58
N ARG A 7 -13.50 -2.22 89.19
CA ARG A 7 -12.47 -1.31 89.74
C ARG A 7 -11.39 -0.96 88.72
N ILE A 8 -11.11 -1.84 87.76
CA ILE A 8 -10.19 -1.55 86.66
C ILE A 8 -10.81 -0.50 85.71
N ILE A 9 -12.11 -0.60 85.44
CA ILE A 9 -12.84 0.34 84.57
C ILE A 9 -12.87 1.79 85.12
N LYS A 10 -12.74 1.99 86.44
CA LYS A 10 -12.74 3.34 87.06
C LYS A 10 -11.41 4.10 86.99
N ARG A 11 -10.32 3.46 86.56
CA ARG A 11 -9.02 4.13 86.27
C ARG A 11 -8.60 4.06 84.80
N GLU A 12 -9.23 3.21 83.99
CA GLU A 12 -8.91 3.06 82.56
C GLU A 12 -9.78 3.90 81.60
N GLY A 13 -10.74 4.68 82.10
CA GLY A 13 -11.60 5.54 81.27
C GLY A 13 -10.86 6.54 80.37
N GLY A 14 -9.63 6.94 80.75
CA GLY A 14 -8.78 7.77 79.89
C GLY A 14 -8.10 7.01 78.75
N ALA A 15 -7.72 5.74 78.96
CA ALA A 15 -7.03 4.92 77.95
C ALA A 15 -7.98 4.46 76.83
N ILE A 16 -9.23 4.16 77.17
CA ILE A 16 -10.27 3.77 76.21
C ILE A 16 -10.52 4.90 75.21
N LEU A 17 -10.59 6.15 75.69
CA LEU A 17 -10.77 7.31 74.82
C LEU A 17 -9.64 7.45 73.80
N VAL A 18 -8.40 7.25 74.24
CA VAL A 18 -7.21 7.35 73.37
C VAL A 18 -7.21 6.25 72.31
N ILE A 19 -7.55 5.01 72.68
CA ILE A 19 -7.64 3.90 71.71
C ILE A 19 -8.74 4.17 70.68
N VAL A 20 -9.93 4.61 71.11
CA VAL A 20 -11.03 4.91 70.21
C VAL A 20 -10.65 6.04 69.25
N LEU A 21 -10.00 7.09 69.74
CA LEU A 21 -9.54 8.21 68.91
C LEU A 21 -8.49 7.75 67.89
N PHE A 22 -7.57 6.86 68.30
CA PHE A 22 -6.59 6.28 67.40
C PHE A 22 -7.23 5.42 66.30
N VAL A 23 -8.17 4.55 66.66
CA VAL A 23 -8.91 3.72 65.69
C VAL A 23 -9.70 4.60 64.71
N ILE A 24 -10.40 5.63 65.21
CA ILE A 24 -11.12 6.59 64.35
C ILE A 24 -10.15 7.29 63.39
N SER A 25 -8.96 7.69 63.87
CA SER A 25 -7.98 8.36 63.01
C SER A 25 -7.48 7.47 61.86
N ILE A 26 -7.26 6.18 62.12
CA ILE A 26 -6.87 5.21 61.10
C ILE A 26 -8.00 5.01 60.09
N VAL A 27 -9.23 4.82 60.57
CA VAL A 27 -10.40 4.66 59.69
C VAL A 27 -10.58 5.90 58.81
N MET A 28 -10.40 7.10 59.37
CA MET A 28 -10.51 8.35 58.62
C MET A 28 -9.44 8.47 57.52
N LEU A 29 -8.19 8.09 57.81
CA LEU A 29 -7.11 8.05 56.81
C LEU A 29 -7.43 7.08 55.67
N VAL A 30 -7.95 5.90 55.99
CA VAL A 30 -8.38 4.91 54.99
C VAL A 30 -9.53 5.46 54.14
N CYS A 31 -10.53 6.10 54.75
CA CYS A 31 -11.64 6.71 54.00
C CYS A 31 -11.16 7.81 53.04
N ILE A 32 -10.19 8.64 53.44
CA ILE A 32 -9.62 9.67 52.56
C ILE A 32 -8.91 9.02 51.37
N ALA A 33 -8.08 8.00 51.61
CA ALA A 33 -7.39 7.29 50.53
C ALA A 33 -8.36 6.63 49.52
N PHE A 34 -9.48 6.07 50.00
CA PHE A 34 -10.52 5.54 49.11
C PHE A 34 -11.24 6.62 48.31
N LEU A 35 -11.48 7.79 48.89
CA LEU A 35 -12.07 8.93 48.17
C LEU A 35 -11.14 9.45 47.08
N ASP A 36 -9.83 9.53 47.35
CA ASP A 36 -8.83 9.93 46.35
C ASP A 36 -8.75 8.92 45.20
N MET A 37 -8.73 7.62 45.52
CA MET A 37 -8.74 6.54 44.51
C MET A 37 -10.01 6.59 43.66
N SER A 38 -11.19 6.75 44.27
CA SER A 38 -12.47 6.82 43.55
C SER A 38 -12.55 8.05 42.64
N THR A 39 -12.05 9.20 43.10
CA THR A 39 -12.01 10.43 42.29
C THR A 39 -11.07 10.26 41.09
N SER A 40 -9.92 9.61 41.30
CA SER A 40 -8.98 9.28 40.22
C SER A 40 -9.59 8.32 39.19
N GLU A 41 -10.30 7.27 39.63
CA GLU A 41 -10.97 6.33 38.74
C GLU A 41 -12.07 6.99 37.90
N VAL A 42 -12.87 7.90 38.49
CA VAL A 42 -13.89 8.66 37.75
C VAL A 42 -13.24 9.55 36.71
N LEU A 43 -12.18 10.28 37.07
CA LEU A 43 -11.46 11.13 36.12
C LEU A 43 -10.83 10.30 35.00
N MET A 44 -10.21 9.17 35.32
CA MET A 44 -9.63 8.25 34.33
C MET A 44 -10.72 7.68 33.40
N GLY A 45 -11.91 7.38 33.93
CA GLY A 45 -13.06 6.95 33.15
C GLY A 45 -13.54 8.00 32.16
N ASP A 46 -13.63 9.27 32.60
CA ASP A 46 -14.00 10.38 31.73
C ASP A 46 -12.95 10.63 30.64
N TYR A 47 -11.65 10.60 30.99
CA TYR A 47 -10.58 10.72 29.99
C TYR A 47 -10.58 9.58 28.97
N PHE A 48 -10.78 8.34 29.44
CA PHE A 48 -10.86 7.17 28.56
C PHE A 48 -12.05 7.30 27.60
N LYS A 49 -13.22 7.70 28.12
CA LYS A 49 -14.41 7.96 27.31
C LYS A 49 -14.15 9.04 26.25
N ASP A 50 -13.57 10.17 26.63
CA ASP A 50 -13.27 11.26 25.70
C ASP A 50 -12.21 10.85 24.64
N SER A 51 -11.21 10.05 25.04
CA SER A 51 -10.19 9.51 24.14
C SER A 51 -10.80 8.56 23.09
N VAL A 52 -11.67 7.64 23.52
CA VAL A 52 -12.39 6.75 22.60
C VAL A 52 -13.28 7.55 21.64
N GLN A 53 -13.97 8.59 22.12
CA GLN A 53 -14.76 9.47 21.25
C GLN A 53 -13.90 10.23 20.25
N ALA A 54 -12.76 10.78 20.68
CA ALA A 54 -11.81 11.47 19.80
C ALA A 54 -11.23 10.54 18.73
N PHE A 55 -10.94 9.28 19.07
CA PHE A 55 -10.51 8.25 18.10
C PHE A 55 -11.56 8.06 17.00
N TYR A 56 -12.82 7.84 17.34
CA TYR A 56 -13.87 7.64 16.33
C TYR A 56 -14.16 8.90 15.50
N ILE A 57 -13.97 10.09 16.07
CA ILE A 57 -14.07 11.35 15.33
C ILE A 57 -12.91 11.48 14.33
N ALA A 58 -11.68 11.12 14.74
CA ALA A 58 -10.53 11.08 13.85
C ALA A 58 -10.73 10.06 12.72
N ASP A 59 -11.22 8.86 13.02
CA ASP A 59 -11.48 7.83 12.01
C ASP A 59 -12.59 8.29 11.04
N GLY A 60 -13.67 8.88 11.55
CA GLY A 60 -14.71 9.49 10.71
C GLY A 60 -14.18 10.58 9.77
N GLY A 61 -13.25 11.41 10.25
CA GLY A 61 -12.54 12.39 9.43
C GLY A 61 -11.70 11.75 8.32
N LEU A 62 -10.98 10.68 8.64
CA LEU A 62 -10.21 9.91 7.66
C LEU A 62 -11.13 9.29 6.61
N GLN A 63 -12.20 8.60 7.00
CA GLN A 63 -13.15 7.96 6.08
C GLN A 63 -13.80 8.98 5.13
N LYS A 64 -14.17 10.16 5.65
CA LYS A 64 -14.69 11.26 4.81
C LYS A 64 -13.64 11.74 3.81
N THR A 65 -12.38 11.85 4.23
CA THR A 65 -11.27 12.24 3.35
C THR A 65 -11.08 11.23 2.23
N LEU A 66 -11.08 9.92 2.55
CA LEU A 66 -11.02 8.86 1.54
C LEU A 66 -12.20 8.94 0.57
N SER A 67 -13.43 9.18 1.07
CA SER A 67 -14.60 9.35 0.21
C SER A 67 -14.49 10.57 -0.72
N MET A 68 -13.93 11.68 -0.24
CA MET A 68 -13.71 12.86 -1.06
C MET A 68 -12.64 12.61 -2.13
N LEU A 69 -11.56 11.92 -1.79
CA LEU A 69 -10.50 11.53 -2.74
C LEU A 69 -11.01 10.63 -3.87
N LYS A 70 -12.04 9.80 -3.62
CA LYS A 70 -12.68 9.00 -4.67
C LYS A 70 -13.40 9.86 -5.70
N THR A 71 -13.92 11.02 -5.27
CA THR A 71 -14.72 11.92 -6.11
C THR A 71 -13.86 12.98 -6.79
N ASP A 72 -12.90 13.54 -6.05
CA ASP A 72 -11.93 14.52 -6.55
C ASP A 72 -10.53 14.12 -6.08
N PRO A 73 -9.81 13.32 -6.89
CA PRO A 73 -8.45 12.87 -6.57
C PRO A 73 -7.44 14.01 -6.52
N ASN A 74 -7.76 15.15 -7.15
CA ASN A 74 -6.85 16.27 -7.27
C ASN A 74 -7.00 17.24 -6.08
N PHE A 75 -6.57 16.78 -4.92
CA PHE A 75 -6.66 17.55 -3.68
C PHE A 75 -5.88 18.87 -3.69
N SER A 76 -4.95 19.06 -4.63
CA SER A 76 -4.08 20.25 -4.71
C SER A 76 -4.74 21.47 -5.38
N LYS A 77 -5.77 21.27 -6.22
CA LYS A 77 -6.33 22.35 -7.07
C LYS A 77 -7.79 22.70 -6.78
N GLY A 78 -8.47 21.94 -5.93
CA GLY A 78 -9.90 22.13 -5.65
C GLY A 78 -10.20 23.17 -4.56
N ASP A 79 -11.11 24.11 -4.84
CA ASP A 79 -11.63 25.06 -3.84
C ASP A 79 -12.27 24.34 -2.63
N GLN A 80 -12.87 23.17 -2.86
CA GLN A 80 -13.45 22.34 -1.81
C GLN A 80 -12.37 21.81 -0.86
N TRP A 81 -11.24 21.36 -1.40
CA TRP A 81 -10.10 20.88 -0.63
C TRP A 81 -9.46 21.99 0.20
N ALA A 82 -9.32 23.20 -0.36
CA ALA A 82 -8.81 24.36 0.37
C ALA A 82 -9.66 24.74 1.59
N ARG A 83 -10.98 24.49 1.54
CA ARG A 83 -11.89 24.72 2.69
C ARG A 83 -11.92 23.56 3.67
N PHE A 84 -11.58 22.35 3.22
CA PHE A 84 -11.66 21.13 4.00
C PHE A 84 -10.36 20.81 4.75
N LEU A 85 -9.20 21.02 4.12
CA LEU A 85 -7.90 20.74 4.71
C LEU A 85 -7.50 21.81 5.72
N ASN A 86 -6.84 21.40 6.79
CA ASN A 86 -6.33 22.24 7.88
C ASN A 86 -7.41 23.12 8.56
N THR A 87 -8.68 22.77 8.40
CA THR A 87 -9.82 23.41 9.07
C THR A 87 -10.49 22.42 10.02
N SER A 88 -11.02 22.93 11.13
CA SER A 88 -11.71 22.11 12.13
C SER A 88 -13.17 21.92 11.71
N HIS A 89 -13.62 20.66 11.66
CA HIS A 89 -14.99 20.27 11.30
C HIS A 89 -15.68 19.62 12.48
N GLU A 90 -16.85 20.11 12.87
CA GLU A 90 -17.63 19.53 13.97
C GLU A 90 -18.22 18.17 13.58
N LEU A 91 -18.16 17.21 14.51
CA LEU A 91 -18.78 15.89 14.38
C LEU A 91 -19.19 15.36 15.75
N GLY A 92 -20.48 15.42 16.06
CA GLY A 92 -20.99 14.95 17.36
C GLY A 92 -20.56 15.86 18.51
N ALA A 93 -19.83 15.29 19.48
CA ALA A 93 -19.38 15.99 20.70
C ALA A 93 -18.00 16.65 20.55
N GLY A 94 -17.37 16.56 19.37
CA GLY A 94 -16.03 17.07 19.14
C GLY A 94 -15.84 17.55 17.71
N SER A 95 -14.58 17.67 17.30
CA SER A 95 -14.21 18.08 15.96
C SER A 95 -13.00 17.31 15.43
N TYR A 96 -12.81 17.31 14.11
CA TYR A 96 -11.61 16.77 13.48
C TYR A 96 -10.96 17.78 12.54
N THR A 97 -9.66 17.63 12.33
CA THR A 97 -8.87 18.37 11.34
C THR A 97 -8.10 17.38 10.48
N ILE A 98 -8.02 17.63 9.18
CA ILE A 98 -7.33 16.76 8.21
C ILE A 98 -6.15 17.52 7.58
N SER A 99 -5.01 16.85 7.44
CA SER A 99 -3.93 17.26 6.55
C SER A 99 -3.55 16.12 5.60
N ILE A 100 -3.17 16.47 4.37
CA ILE A 100 -2.71 15.54 3.35
C ILE A 100 -1.33 16.00 2.87
N ASP A 101 -0.36 15.09 2.92
CA ASP A 101 0.99 15.30 2.39
C ASP A 101 1.27 14.32 1.24
N GLU A 102 1.81 14.78 0.12
CA GLU A 102 2.21 13.90 -0.98
C GLU A 102 3.60 13.29 -0.69
N ILE A 103 3.68 11.95 -0.67
CA ILE A 103 4.95 11.22 -0.45
C ILE A 103 5.60 10.82 -1.79
N GLY A 104 4.86 10.95 -2.90
CA GLY A 104 5.29 10.63 -4.26
C GLY A 104 4.68 9.33 -4.80
N ASN A 105 4.77 9.13 -6.10
CA ASN A 105 4.32 7.90 -6.80
C ASN A 105 2.82 7.61 -6.62
N GLY A 106 2.01 8.67 -6.54
CA GLY A 106 0.58 8.56 -6.23
C GLY A 106 0.28 8.17 -4.77
N LYS A 107 1.31 8.03 -3.92
CA LYS A 107 1.16 7.79 -2.49
C LYS A 107 1.01 9.13 -1.76
N ILE A 108 -0.02 9.20 -0.92
CA ILE A 108 -0.29 10.32 -0.05
C ILE A 108 -0.34 9.84 1.40
N LYS A 109 -0.03 10.75 2.31
CA LYS A 109 -0.14 10.59 3.74
C LYS A 109 -1.32 11.42 4.22
N ILE A 110 -2.26 10.80 4.91
CA ILE A 110 -3.41 11.48 5.50
C ILE A 110 -3.24 11.45 7.01
N LEU A 111 -3.25 12.62 7.64
CA LEU A 111 -3.29 12.76 9.09
C LEU A 111 -4.65 13.33 9.49
N SER A 112 -5.39 12.56 10.29
CA SER A 112 -6.65 12.97 10.88
C SER A 112 -6.49 13.16 12.39
N VAL A 113 -6.86 14.33 12.88
CA VAL A 113 -6.75 14.70 14.30
C VAL A 113 -8.14 14.92 14.87
N GLY A 114 -8.60 14.03 15.74
CA GLY A 114 -9.87 14.13 16.43
C GLY A 114 -9.71 14.76 17.81
N THR A 115 -10.62 15.65 18.19
CA THR A 115 -10.60 16.38 19.47
C THR A 115 -11.95 16.31 20.16
N VAL A 116 -11.97 15.86 21.41
CA VAL A 116 -13.15 15.87 22.30
C VAL A 116 -12.71 16.41 23.66
N HIS A 117 -13.29 17.54 24.08
CA HIS A 117 -12.88 18.28 25.29
C HIS A 117 -11.36 18.52 25.34
N LYS A 118 -10.63 17.76 26.17
CA LYS A 118 -9.17 17.84 26.34
C LYS A 118 -8.42 16.68 25.69
N SER A 119 -9.13 15.67 25.19
CA SER A 119 -8.55 14.50 24.57
C SER A 119 -8.35 14.74 23.07
N VAL A 120 -7.14 14.42 22.60
CA VAL A 120 -6.74 14.56 21.19
C VAL A 120 -6.17 13.23 20.73
N VAL A 121 -6.64 12.73 19.59
CA VAL A 121 -6.17 11.48 18.97
C VAL A 121 -5.73 11.75 17.54
N HIS A 122 -4.60 11.16 17.15
CA HIS A 122 -4.02 11.30 15.82
C HIS A 122 -4.06 9.95 15.10
N ILE A 123 -4.68 9.91 13.93
CA ILE A 123 -4.70 8.74 13.05
C ILE A 123 -3.98 9.11 11.77
N GLU A 124 -3.04 8.25 11.38
CA GLU A 124 -2.24 8.41 10.18
C GLU A 124 -2.49 7.23 9.24
N ALA A 125 -2.78 7.55 7.98
CA ALA A 125 -2.96 6.57 6.93
C ALA A 125 -2.06 6.91 5.74
N GLU A 126 -1.39 5.89 5.18
CA GLU A 126 -0.71 6.00 3.89
C GLU A 126 -1.59 5.36 2.84
N VAL A 127 -1.83 6.08 1.75
CA VAL A 127 -2.85 5.75 0.77
C VAL A 127 -2.29 5.90 -0.63
N LEU A 128 -2.55 4.93 -1.50
CA LEU A 128 -2.27 5.01 -2.93
C LEU A 128 -3.53 5.49 -3.67
N LEU A 129 -3.42 6.61 -4.37
CA LEU A 129 -4.43 7.10 -5.32
C LEU A 129 -4.13 6.48 -6.69
N ALA A 130 -4.84 5.40 -7.01
CA ALA A 130 -4.65 4.68 -8.25
C ALA A 130 -5.59 5.24 -9.32
N THR A 131 -5.04 5.97 -10.29
CA THR A 131 -5.77 6.41 -11.50
C THR A 131 -5.74 5.37 -12.61
N ILE A 132 -4.87 4.39 -12.48
CA ILE A 132 -4.79 3.19 -13.31
C ILE A 132 -4.92 1.96 -12.41
N ASN A 133 -5.17 0.79 -12.99
CA ASN A 133 -5.32 -0.42 -12.19
C ASN A 133 -4.12 -0.63 -11.22
N PRO A 134 -4.37 -0.90 -9.93
CA PRO A 134 -3.33 -1.02 -8.91
C PRO A 134 -2.21 -2.00 -9.21
N ILE A 135 -2.45 -3.00 -10.07
CA ILE A 135 -1.43 -3.99 -10.44
C ILE A 135 -0.21 -3.33 -11.10
N PHE A 136 -0.36 -2.16 -11.73
CA PHE A 136 0.73 -1.49 -12.43
C PHE A 136 1.65 -0.70 -11.49
N TYR A 137 1.24 -0.45 -10.25
CA TYR A 137 2.08 0.20 -9.23
C TYR A 137 3.05 -0.76 -8.54
N ASN A 138 2.96 -2.04 -8.84
CA ASN A 138 3.89 -3.06 -8.35
C ASN A 138 4.98 -3.31 -9.40
N VAL A 139 6.17 -3.64 -8.95
CA VAL A 139 7.26 -4.06 -9.83
C VAL A 139 6.97 -5.41 -10.48
N ILE A 140 6.32 -6.30 -9.73
CA ILE A 140 5.80 -7.57 -10.22
C ILE A 140 4.35 -7.72 -9.74
N SER A 141 3.45 -8.02 -10.67
CA SER A 141 2.07 -8.43 -10.42
C SER A 141 1.80 -9.75 -11.13
N SER A 142 1.49 -10.80 -10.37
CA SER A 142 1.12 -12.12 -10.92
C SER A 142 -0.32 -12.50 -10.57
N ASP A 143 -1.11 -12.93 -11.55
CA ASP A 143 -2.48 -13.46 -11.30
C ASP A 143 -2.48 -14.94 -10.83
N SER A 144 -1.30 -15.53 -10.66
CA SER A 144 -1.09 -16.91 -10.19
C SER A 144 0.11 -17.01 -9.25
N ASP A 145 0.39 -18.21 -8.76
CA ASP A 145 1.56 -18.48 -7.92
C ASP A 145 2.85 -17.99 -8.60
N LEU A 146 3.69 -17.30 -7.83
CA LEU A 146 4.97 -16.76 -8.30
C LEU A 146 6.12 -17.49 -7.59
N LYS A 147 7.02 -18.08 -8.38
CA LYS A 147 8.27 -18.65 -7.88
C LYS A 147 9.44 -17.82 -8.38
N LEU A 148 10.26 -17.32 -7.46
CA LEU A 148 11.54 -16.67 -7.77
C LEU A 148 12.64 -17.48 -7.09
N SER A 149 13.51 -18.06 -7.91
CA SER A 149 14.71 -18.77 -7.47
C SER A 149 15.95 -17.97 -7.79
N ASP A 150 17.09 -18.42 -7.25
CA ASP A 150 18.44 -18.08 -7.67
C ASP A 150 18.73 -16.57 -7.83
N GLY A 151 19.38 -15.97 -6.83
CA GLY A 151 19.98 -14.62 -6.96
C GLY A 151 19.08 -13.48 -7.42
N SER A 152 17.76 -13.65 -7.46
CA SER A 152 16.83 -12.65 -7.99
C SER A 152 16.78 -11.43 -7.08
N LEU A 153 16.92 -10.22 -7.65
CA LEU A 153 16.96 -8.95 -6.91
C LEU A 153 15.80 -8.06 -7.34
N ILE A 154 14.87 -7.80 -6.43
CA ILE A 154 13.62 -7.10 -6.72
C ILE A 154 13.59 -5.78 -5.96
N TYR A 155 13.62 -4.66 -6.66
CA TYR A 155 13.53 -3.31 -6.12
C TYR A 155 12.16 -2.71 -6.41
N GLY A 156 11.20 -3.00 -5.52
CA GLY A 156 9.83 -2.51 -5.60
C GLY A 156 8.83 -3.46 -4.97
N ASP A 157 7.56 -3.03 -4.97
CA ASP A 157 6.46 -3.75 -4.33
C ASP A 157 6.01 -4.94 -5.21
N ILE A 158 5.75 -6.10 -4.61
CA ILE A 158 5.27 -7.31 -5.29
C ILE A 158 3.80 -7.58 -4.91
N TYR A 159 2.99 -7.94 -5.90
CA TYR A 159 1.63 -8.44 -5.71
C TYR A 159 1.43 -9.81 -6.38
N VAL A 160 0.77 -10.75 -5.68
CA VAL A 160 0.51 -12.10 -6.20
C VAL A 160 -0.90 -12.59 -5.82
N ASN A 161 -1.73 -12.92 -6.81
CA ASN A 161 -3.00 -13.63 -6.63
C ASN A 161 -2.79 -15.14 -6.40
N GLY A 162 -1.92 -15.46 -5.46
CA GLY A 162 -1.59 -16.83 -5.11
C GLY A 162 -0.53 -16.88 -4.02
N LYS A 163 0.34 -17.88 -4.12
CA LYS A 163 1.48 -18.07 -3.24
C LYS A 163 2.72 -17.43 -3.84
N LEU A 164 3.54 -16.82 -2.97
CA LEU A 164 4.89 -16.39 -3.35
C LEU A 164 5.90 -17.38 -2.77
N HIS A 165 6.76 -17.94 -3.62
CA HIS A 165 7.86 -18.79 -3.22
C HIS A 165 9.20 -18.16 -3.58
N LEU A 166 9.94 -17.73 -2.56
CA LEU A 166 11.31 -17.22 -2.67
C LEU A 166 12.30 -18.31 -2.22
N GLU A 167 13.21 -18.69 -3.11
CA GLU A 167 14.27 -19.68 -2.84
C GLU A 167 15.67 -19.09 -3.10
N GLY A 168 16.70 -19.79 -2.62
CA GLY A 168 18.10 -19.49 -2.89
C GLY A 168 18.61 -18.24 -2.18
N THR A 169 19.12 -17.29 -2.95
CA THR A 169 19.66 -15.99 -2.49
C THR A 169 18.86 -14.82 -3.05
N SER A 170 17.58 -15.03 -3.33
CA SER A 170 16.70 -13.97 -3.83
C SER A 170 16.46 -12.92 -2.73
N GLU A 171 16.29 -11.65 -3.10
CA GLU A 171 16.03 -10.55 -2.16
C GLU A 171 14.98 -9.59 -2.70
N VAL A 172 14.02 -9.20 -1.85
CA VAL A 172 12.95 -8.26 -2.17
C VAL A 172 13.11 -7.01 -1.30
N TYR A 173 13.37 -5.88 -1.97
CA TYR A 173 13.48 -4.54 -1.41
C TYR A 173 12.18 -3.75 -1.66
N GLY A 174 11.08 -4.21 -1.07
CA GLY A 174 9.76 -3.59 -1.18
C GLY A 174 8.70 -4.35 -0.39
N TYR A 175 7.46 -3.88 -0.45
CA TYR A 175 6.33 -4.54 0.19
C TYR A 175 5.88 -5.76 -0.60
N VAL A 176 5.47 -6.82 0.11
CA VAL A 176 4.95 -8.04 -0.49
C VAL A 176 3.51 -8.23 -0.07
N ARG A 177 2.62 -8.35 -1.05
CA ARG A 177 1.19 -8.60 -0.86
C ARG A 177 0.79 -9.86 -1.59
N VAL A 178 0.23 -10.84 -0.88
CA VAL A 178 -0.19 -12.12 -1.46
C VAL A 178 -1.56 -12.53 -0.94
N THR A 179 -2.38 -13.11 -1.81
CA THR A 179 -3.73 -13.58 -1.43
C THR A 179 -3.70 -14.89 -0.62
N GLN A 180 -2.56 -15.58 -0.62
CA GLN A 180 -2.32 -16.78 0.19
C GLN A 180 -1.10 -16.56 1.11
N ASN A 181 -0.06 -17.39 0.99
CA ASN A 181 1.10 -17.38 1.87
C ASN A 181 2.42 -17.11 1.13
N VAL A 182 3.41 -16.60 1.88
CA VAL A 182 4.79 -16.38 1.43
C VAL A 182 5.72 -17.44 2.02
N ILE A 183 6.44 -18.15 1.16
CA ILE A 183 7.54 -19.05 1.51
C ILE A 183 8.85 -18.31 1.24
N GLY A 184 9.76 -18.31 2.22
CA GLY A 184 11.01 -17.54 2.13
C GLY A 184 10.91 -16.11 2.67
N LYS A 185 10.12 -15.89 3.74
CA LYS A 185 9.90 -14.55 4.33
C LYS A 185 11.18 -13.81 4.72
N GLN A 186 12.24 -14.52 5.06
CA GLN A 186 13.55 -13.95 5.42
C GLN A 186 14.22 -13.19 4.26
N TYR A 187 13.77 -13.39 3.03
CA TYR A 187 14.29 -12.73 1.82
C TYR A 187 13.60 -11.39 1.53
N VAL A 188 12.60 -11.00 2.34
CA VAL A 188 11.84 -9.76 2.15
C VAL A 188 12.29 -8.75 3.21
N GLN A 189 12.81 -7.62 2.75
CA GLN A 189 13.22 -6.51 3.63
C GLN A 189 12.03 -5.62 4.03
N GLY A 190 10.99 -5.57 3.19
CA GLY A 190 9.77 -4.82 3.48
C GLY A 190 8.73 -5.61 4.29
N ARG A 191 7.57 -4.99 4.44
CA ARG A 191 6.41 -5.61 5.09
C ARG A 191 5.80 -6.69 4.20
N ILE A 192 5.40 -7.79 4.83
CA ILE A 192 4.64 -8.88 4.22
C ILE A 192 3.18 -8.78 4.66
N MET A 193 2.27 -8.85 3.71
CA MET A 193 0.82 -8.93 3.91
C MET A 193 0.31 -10.19 3.20
N GLU A 194 -0.09 -11.17 4.00
CA GLU A 194 -0.71 -12.42 3.54
C GLU A 194 -2.24 -12.30 3.64
N ASP A 195 -2.95 -13.20 2.96
CA ASP A 195 -4.43 -13.24 2.92
C ASP A 195 -5.07 -11.90 2.53
N VAL A 196 -4.42 -11.14 1.64
CA VAL A 196 -5.00 -9.89 1.11
C VAL A 196 -6.10 -10.19 0.10
N GLU A 197 -6.97 -9.20 -0.15
CA GLU A 197 -8.01 -9.31 -1.18
C GLU A 197 -7.39 -9.46 -2.58
N ASN A 198 -8.06 -10.26 -3.41
CA ASN A 198 -7.68 -10.49 -4.80
C ASN A 198 -7.90 -9.21 -5.63
N LEU A 199 -6.84 -8.71 -6.27
CA LEU A 199 -6.91 -7.61 -7.20
C LEU A 199 -7.29 -8.16 -8.57
N LYS A 200 -8.34 -7.58 -9.15
CA LYS A 200 -8.78 -7.94 -10.50
C LYS A 200 -7.76 -7.44 -11.53
N PHE A 201 -7.16 -8.36 -12.26
CA PHE A 201 -6.32 -8.01 -13.40
C PHE A 201 -7.14 -7.32 -14.51
N PRO A 202 -6.58 -6.30 -15.17
CA PRO A 202 -7.16 -5.66 -16.35
C PRO A 202 -7.56 -6.65 -17.43
N SER A 203 -8.69 -6.37 -18.07
CA SER A 203 -9.03 -7.06 -19.31
C SER A 203 -8.30 -6.45 -20.52
N PHE A 204 -8.00 -7.27 -21.52
CA PHE A 204 -7.40 -6.82 -22.77
C PHE A 204 -8.44 -6.05 -23.61
N ASN A 205 -8.27 -4.73 -23.78
CA ASN A 205 -9.17 -3.89 -24.59
C ASN A 205 -8.66 -3.73 -26.03
N ARG A 206 -8.71 -4.82 -26.80
CA ARG A 206 -8.21 -4.88 -28.18
C ARG A 206 -8.70 -3.73 -29.06
N MET A 207 -10.00 -3.45 -29.03
CA MET A 207 -10.64 -2.48 -29.92
C MET A 207 -10.10 -1.06 -29.71
N GLN A 208 -9.75 -0.69 -28.48
CA GLN A 208 -9.25 0.64 -28.19
C GLN A 208 -7.87 0.88 -28.84
N TYR A 209 -6.93 -0.04 -28.64
CA TYR A 209 -5.59 0.07 -29.21
C TYR A 209 -5.60 -0.03 -30.74
N MET A 210 -6.37 -0.98 -31.30
CA MET A 210 -6.52 -1.15 -32.74
C MET A 210 -7.03 0.14 -33.41
N ASN A 211 -8.08 0.75 -32.87
CA ASN A 211 -8.66 1.98 -33.42
C ASN A 211 -7.67 3.16 -33.43
N ILE A 212 -6.80 3.26 -32.42
CA ILE A 212 -5.77 4.32 -32.36
C ILE A 212 -4.65 4.01 -33.35
N ALA A 213 -4.17 2.76 -33.41
CA ALA A 213 -3.13 2.33 -34.33
C ALA A 213 -3.53 2.51 -35.79
N VAL A 214 -4.77 2.16 -36.16
CA VAL A 214 -5.32 2.39 -37.52
C VAL A 214 -5.31 3.88 -37.87
N LYS A 215 -5.69 4.77 -36.93
CA LYS A 215 -5.65 6.23 -37.14
C LYS A 215 -4.23 6.76 -37.30
N GLN A 216 -3.25 6.13 -36.64
CA GLN A 216 -1.83 6.49 -36.73
C GLN A 216 -1.11 5.85 -37.91
N GLY A 217 -1.73 4.88 -38.61
CA GLY A 217 -1.11 4.12 -39.70
C GLY A 217 -0.15 3.02 -39.23
N ASN A 218 -0.26 2.60 -37.97
CA ASN A 218 0.62 1.63 -37.31
C ASN A 218 -0.11 0.30 -36.99
N TYR A 219 -1.10 -0.07 -37.79
CA TYR A 219 -1.84 -1.32 -37.67
C TYR A 219 -1.32 -2.36 -38.66
N LEU A 220 -0.99 -3.54 -38.15
CA LEU A 220 -0.50 -4.70 -38.90
C LEU A 220 -1.48 -5.86 -38.71
N ALA A 221 -2.07 -6.33 -39.80
CA ALA A 221 -3.14 -7.34 -39.80
C ALA A 221 -2.64 -8.79 -39.80
N GLU A 222 -1.32 -8.99 -39.77
CA GLU A 222 -0.64 -10.28 -39.87
C GLU A 222 0.53 -10.31 -38.88
N ASP A 223 1.11 -11.49 -38.69
CA ASP A 223 2.31 -11.67 -37.87
C ASP A 223 3.44 -10.74 -38.33
N LEU A 224 4.14 -10.19 -37.35
CA LEU A 224 5.29 -9.31 -37.58
C LEU A 224 6.58 -10.08 -37.36
N ILE A 225 7.38 -10.21 -38.43
CA ILE A 225 8.73 -10.78 -38.37
C ILE A 225 9.72 -9.73 -38.85
N CYS A 226 10.57 -9.22 -37.96
CA CYS A 226 11.64 -8.30 -38.33
C CYS A 226 12.83 -8.40 -37.37
N ASP A 227 14.02 -8.00 -37.81
CA ASP A 227 15.18 -8.01 -36.91
C ASP A 227 15.03 -6.96 -35.79
N GLN A 228 14.47 -5.80 -36.14
CA GLN A 228 14.43 -4.62 -35.31
C GLN A 228 13.06 -3.95 -35.42
N LEU A 229 12.43 -3.69 -34.26
CA LEU A 229 11.15 -2.99 -34.18
C LEU A 229 11.31 -1.67 -33.44
N TYR A 230 11.07 -0.57 -34.15
CA TYR A 230 11.04 0.78 -33.58
C TYR A 230 9.62 1.17 -33.16
N LEU A 231 9.45 1.51 -31.88
CA LEU A 231 8.17 1.94 -31.32
C LEU A 231 8.07 3.46 -31.31
N SER A 232 7.09 3.99 -32.04
CA SER A 232 6.69 5.39 -32.04
C SER A 232 5.16 5.48 -32.15
N GLY A 233 4.51 6.01 -31.11
CA GLY A 233 3.06 5.93 -30.96
C GLY A 233 2.60 4.53 -30.55
N ILE A 234 1.41 4.11 -31.01
CA ILE A 234 0.85 2.78 -30.74
C ILE A 234 1.02 1.92 -31.99
N VAL A 235 1.81 0.84 -31.87
CA VAL A 235 1.94 -0.21 -32.88
C VAL A 235 1.03 -1.37 -32.47
N PHE A 236 0.10 -1.74 -33.34
CA PHE A 236 -0.83 -2.84 -33.11
C PHE A 236 -0.60 -3.95 -34.13
N VAL A 237 -0.39 -5.18 -33.65
CA VAL A 237 -0.20 -6.38 -34.44
C VAL A 237 -1.32 -7.38 -34.15
N GLU A 238 -2.11 -7.70 -35.16
CA GLU A 238 -3.13 -8.75 -35.11
C GLU A 238 -2.51 -10.12 -35.42
N GLY A 239 -1.62 -10.56 -34.55
CA GLY A 239 -0.87 -11.80 -34.70
C GLY A 239 0.27 -11.90 -33.71
N ASP A 240 1.22 -12.75 -34.04
CA ASP A 240 2.46 -12.94 -33.29
C ASP A 240 3.53 -11.93 -33.71
N VAL A 241 4.46 -11.62 -32.81
CA VAL A 241 5.58 -10.71 -33.05
C VAL A 241 6.89 -11.45 -32.78
N PHE A 242 7.67 -11.68 -33.83
CA PHE A 242 8.99 -12.32 -33.76
C PHE A 242 10.07 -11.30 -34.12
N VAL A 243 10.78 -10.81 -33.11
CA VAL A 243 11.79 -9.76 -33.28
C VAL A 243 13.09 -10.11 -32.58
N ASN A 244 14.21 -9.55 -33.05
CA ASN A 244 15.46 -9.71 -32.30
C ASN A 244 15.57 -8.63 -31.22
N THR A 245 15.25 -7.37 -31.56
CA THR A 245 15.32 -6.22 -30.63
C THR A 245 14.13 -5.28 -30.80
N ILE A 246 13.63 -4.72 -29.68
CA ILE A 246 12.63 -3.64 -29.64
C ILE A 246 13.29 -2.37 -29.08
N PHE A 247 13.02 -1.20 -29.68
CA PHE A 247 13.49 0.07 -29.16
C PHE A 247 12.49 1.21 -29.40
N GLY A 248 12.44 2.21 -28.52
CA GLY A 248 11.64 3.43 -28.71
C GLY A 248 10.79 3.83 -27.51
N ASP A 249 9.97 4.86 -27.72
CA ASP A 249 9.15 5.54 -26.69
C ASP A 249 7.64 5.20 -26.85
N GLY A 250 7.32 4.09 -27.52
CA GLY A 250 5.95 3.76 -27.93
C GLY A 250 5.30 2.63 -27.14
N LEU A 251 4.13 2.23 -27.62
CA LEU A 251 3.38 1.10 -27.11
C LEU A 251 3.29 0.03 -28.20
N LEU A 252 3.62 -1.21 -27.85
CA LEU A 252 3.38 -2.39 -28.69
C LEU A 252 2.18 -3.16 -28.13
N TYR A 253 1.20 -3.45 -28.98
CA TYR A 253 0.09 -4.35 -28.66
C TYR A 253 0.07 -5.51 -29.65
N ALA A 254 0.20 -6.75 -29.16
CA ALA A 254 0.06 -7.97 -29.96
C ALA A 254 -1.11 -8.81 -29.46
N THR A 255 -1.94 -9.31 -30.38
CA THR A 255 -3.02 -10.26 -30.03
C THR A 255 -2.52 -11.69 -29.82
N GLY A 256 -1.29 -11.99 -30.27
CA GLY A 256 -0.62 -13.26 -30.09
C GLY A 256 0.61 -13.16 -29.18
N ASP A 257 1.56 -14.04 -29.42
CA ASP A 257 2.81 -14.15 -28.67
C ASP A 257 3.83 -13.10 -29.15
N ILE A 258 4.73 -12.67 -28.26
CA ILE A 258 5.84 -11.79 -28.57
C ILE A 258 7.12 -12.51 -28.16
N LEU A 259 8.00 -12.77 -29.13
CA LEU A 259 9.33 -13.34 -28.91
C LEU A 259 10.41 -12.32 -29.24
N VAL A 260 11.25 -11.99 -28.25
CA VAL A 260 12.42 -11.13 -28.40
C VAL A 260 13.70 -11.97 -28.27
N ARG A 261 14.43 -12.19 -29.37
CA ARG A 261 15.53 -13.18 -29.45
C ARG A 261 16.92 -12.73 -28.99
N ASP A 262 17.23 -11.44 -29.11
CA ASP A 262 18.51 -10.88 -28.62
C ASP A 262 18.40 -10.44 -27.16
N GLY A 263 17.22 -10.61 -26.56
CA GLY A 263 16.96 -10.21 -25.20
C GLY A 263 17.05 -8.70 -24.97
N GLN A 264 16.81 -7.86 -25.99
CA GLN A 264 16.92 -6.40 -25.84
C GLN A 264 15.59 -5.70 -26.14
N VAL A 265 15.05 -5.07 -25.11
CA VAL A 265 13.96 -4.10 -25.20
C VAL A 265 14.44 -2.81 -24.56
N SER A 266 14.66 -1.75 -25.34
CA SER A 266 15.13 -0.47 -24.83
C SER A 266 14.06 0.63 -24.96
N GLY A 267 13.75 1.31 -23.87
CA GLY A 267 13.05 2.59 -23.92
C GLY A 267 13.84 3.62 -24.73
N GLY A 268 13.16 4.60 -25.30
CA GLY A 268 13.83 5.69 -26.01
C GLY A 268 14.24 6.81 -25.03
N SER A 269 14.40 8.01 -25.57
CA SER A 269 14.93 9.15 -24.81
C SER A 269 13.90 9.84 -23.92
N SER A 270 12.61 9.64 -24.19
CA SER A 270 11.55 10.44 -23.58
C SER A 270 10.63 9.66 -22.65
N CYS A 271 10.47 8.35 -22.86
CA CYS A 271 9.77 7.47 -21.92
C CYS A 271 10.14 5.99 -22.12
N GLN A 272 9.84 5.16 -21.13
CA GLN A 272 9.91 3.72 -21.32
C GLN A 272 8.77 3.23 -22.21
N SER A 273 9.02 2.17 -22.98
CA SER A 273 7.99 1.54 -23.79
C SER A 273 6.98 0.78 -22.92
N LEU A 274 5.76 0.61 -23.42
CA LEU A 274 4.76 -0.31 -22.85
C LEU A 274 4.50 -1.45 -23.83
N ILE A 275 4.68 -2.69 -23.39
CA ILE A 275 4.45 -3.89 -24.19
C ILE A 275 3.21 -4.61 -23.65
N ILE A 276 2.25 -4.86 -24.54
CA ILE A 276 1.02 -5.59 -24.25
C ILE A 276 0.94 -6.80 -25.16
N SER A 277 0.79 -7.99 -24.59
CA SER A 277 0.54 -9.23 -25.34
C SER A 277 -0.68 -9.94 -24.76
N GLU A 278 -1.66 -10.30 -25.60
CA GLU A 278 -2.75 -11.17 -25.16
C GLU A 278 -2.29 -12.62 -24.92
N GLY A 279 -1.10 -12.99 -25.41
CA GLY A 279 -0.46 -14.30 -25.27
C GLY A 279 0.79 -14.26 -24.38
N CYS A 280 1.83 -14.97 -24.80
CA CYS A 280 3.11 -15.06 -24.12
C CYS A 280 4.07 -13.94 -24.55
N PHE A 281 4.70 -13.26 -23.60
CA PHE A 281 5.88 -12.45 -23.83
C PHE A 281 7.11 -13.27 -23.41
N GLU A 282 7.84 -13.78 -24.40
CA GLU A 282 9.06 -14.54 -24.21
C GLU A 282 10.27 -13.68 -24.57
N ILE A 283 11.22 -13.60 -23.62
CA ILE A 283 12.50 -12.96 -23.85
C ILE A 283 13.63 -13.98 -23.72
N ASP A 284 14.20 -14.30 -24.87
CA ASP A 284 15.33 -15.20 -24.99
C ASP A 284 16.58 -14.40 -25.36
N ASN A 285 17.74 -14.90 -24.95
CA ASN A 285 19.03 -14.30 -25.30
C ASN A 285 19.98 -15.40 -25.77
N GLN A 286 19.61 -16.09 -26.85
CA GLN A 286 20.39 -17.22 -27.36
C GLN A 286 21.77 -16.80 -27.89
N LEU A 287 21.93 -15.53 -28.26
CA LEU A 287 23.08 -15.05 -29.01
C LEU A 287 24.14 -14.35 -28.16
N SER A 288 23.88 -14.04 -26.89
CA SER A 288 24.87 -13.36 -26.05
C SER A 288 25.01 -13.96 -24.66
N GLU A 289 26.25 -13.97 -24.15
CA GLU A 289 26.54 -14.25 -22.74
C GLU A 289 26.03 -13.15 -21.79
N LEU A 290 25.37 -12.12 -22.33
CA LEU A 290 24.85 -11.00 -21.56
C LEU A 290 23.49 -11.37 -20.95
N LYS A 291 23.09 -10.65 -19.91
CA LYS A 291 21.73 -10.76 -19.38
C LYS A 291 20.76 -10.09 -20.34
N ALA A 292 19.57 -10.67 -20.53
CA ALA A 292 18.50 -9.99 -21.24
C ALA A 292 18.17 -8.67 -20.52
N GLN A 293 17.83 -7.62 -21.27
CA GLN A 293 17.50 -6.30 -20.76
C GLN A 293 16.13 -5.86 -21.26
N VAL A 294 15.24 -5.52 -20.33
CA VAL A 294 13.90 -4.99 -20.64
C VAL A 294 13.72 -3.66 -19.93
N ASN A 295 13.76 -2.57 -20.70
CA ASN A 295 13.49 -1.22 -20.23
C ASN A 295 12.09 -0.79 -20.67
N ALA A 296 11.08 -1.46 -20.13
CA ALA A 296 9.68 -1.32 -20.50
C ALA A 296 8.74 -1.81 -19.39
N GLY A 297 7.51 -1.32 -19.39
CA GLY A 297 6.41 -1.98 -18.70
C GLY A 297 5.89 -3.15 -19.56
N VAL A 298 5.68 -4.32 -18.97
CA VAL A 298 5.17 -5.50 -19.68
C VAL A 298 3.85 -5.94 -19.07
N PHE A 299 2.80 -6.00 -19.89
CA PHE A 299 1.50 -6.57 -19.54
C PHE A 299 1.16 -7.73 -20.47
N CYS A 300 1.12 -8.96 -19.97
CA CYS A 300 0.90 -10.13 -20.82
C CYS A 300 0.05 -11.20 -20.13
N ARG A 301 -0.33 -12.26 -20.86
CA ARG A 301 -0.92 -13.43 -20.23
C ARG A 301 0.18 -14.23 -19.53
N ASP A 302 1.20 -14.58 -20.26
CA ASP A 302 2.33 -15.36 -19.78
C ASP A 302 3.62 -14.56 -19.98
N PHE A 303 4.43 -14.41 -18.95
CA PHE A 303 5.79 -13.89 -19.07
C PHE A 303 6.76 -15.04 -18.90
N GLU A 304 7.56 -15.33 -19.92
CA GLU A 304 8.53 -16.43 -19.90
C GLU A 304 9.94 -15.89 -20.17
N CYS A 305 10.88 -16.23 -19.28
CA CYS A 305 12.29 -15.95 -19.49
C CYS A 305 13.14 -17.18 -19.12
N PRO A 306 13.71 -17.90 -20.10
CA PRO A 306 14.50 -19.10 -19.84
C PRO A 306 15.87 -18.80 -19.22
N GLY A 307 16.32 -17.54 -19.21
CA GLY A 307 17.64 -17.14 -18.73
C GLY A 307 17.60 -16.00 -17.71
N ASP A 308 18.77 -15.37 -17.50
CA ASP A 308 18.91 -14.20 -16.66
C ASP A 308 18.35 -12.96 -17.35
N VAL A 309 17.56 -12.16 -16.63
CA VAL A 309 16.95 -10.94 -17.16
C VAL A 309 17.04 -9.78 -16.16
N SER A 310 17.36 -8.60 -16.69
CA SER A 310 17.34 -7.32 -16.00
C SER A 310 16.19 -6.48 -16.54
N VAL A 311 15.24 -6.10 -15.68
CA VAL A 311 14.08 -5.30 -16.06
C VAL A 311 14.09 -3.96 -15.33
N LEU A 312 13.93 -2.87 -16.08
CA LEU A 312 13.67 -1.53 -15.55
C LEU A 312 12.26 -1.14 -16.01
N GLY A 313 11.31 -1.15 -15.08
CA GLY A 313 9.88 -1.04 -15.36
C GLY A 313 9.06 -1.93 -14.45
N PHE A 314 8.05 -2.60 -14.99
CA PHE A 314 7.21 -3.55 -14.25
C PHE A 314 6.84 -4.75 -15.11
N ILE A 315 6.50 -5.87 -14.46
CA ILE A 315 5.91 -7.06 -15.11
C ILE A 315 4.55 -7.31 -14.47
N ALA A 316 3.51 -7.29 -15.28
CA ALA A 316 2.15 -7.67 -14.89
C ALA A 316 1.68 -8.80 -15.81
N ALA A 317 1.55 -10.01 -15.28
CA ALA A 317 1.12 -11.16 -16.08
C ALA A 317 0.19 -12.10 -15.31
N GLN A 318 -0.58 -12.91 -16.03
CA GLN A 318 -1.35 -13.96 -15.35
C GLN A 318 -0.42 -15.02 -14.75
N ARG A 319 0.64 -15.36 -15.48
CA ARG A 319 1.67 -16.31 -15.04
C ARG A 319 3.05 -15.77 -15.40
N ILE A 320 3.98 -15.90 -14.46
CA ILE A 320 5.36 -15.46 -14.63
C ILE A 320 6.27 -16.67 -14.38
N LEU A 321 7.06 -17.04 -15.38
CA LEU A 321 8.02 -18.13 -15.34
C LEU A 321 9.41 -17.59 -15.69
N VAL A 322 10.27 -17.47 -14.67
CA VAL A 322 11.67 -17.10 -14.88
C VAL A 322 12.52 -18.27 -14.41
N ALA A 323 13.30 -18.84 -15.33
CA ALA A 323 14.19 -19.97 -15.02
C ALA A 323 15.57 -19.51 -14.51
N GLY A 324 16.02 -18.32 -14.89
CA GLY A 324 17.26 -17.70 -14.42
C GLY A 324 17.06 -16.69 -13.30
N ASN A 325 18.07 -15.83 -13.09
CA ASN A 325 18.02 -14.76 -12.09
C ASN A 325 17.21 -13.56 -12.64
N LEU A 326 16.19 -13.11 -11.92
CA LEU A 326 15.44 -11.88 -12.24
C LEU A 326 15.99 -10.71 -11.43
N GLN A 327 16.59 -9.72 -12.10
CA GLN A 327 16.87 -8.43 -11.50
C GLN A 327 15.84 -7.42 -12.01
N ILE A 328 15.01 -6.85 -11.14
CA ILE A 328 14.00 -5.88 -11.58
C ILE A 328 13.95 -4.67 -10.65
N SER A 329 13.84 -3.47 -11.23
CA SER A 329 13.61 -2.23 -10.51
C SER A 329 12.40 -1.51 -11.07
N TYR A 330 11.53 -1.07 -10.16
CA TYR A 330 10.37 -0.29 -10.52
C TYR A 330 10.78 1.09 -11.04
N ASP A 331 10.15 1.51 -12.13
CA ASP A 331 10.31 2.86 -12.68
C ASP A 331 8.93 3.53 -12.75
N ASP A 332 8.77 4.60 -11.97
CA ASP A 332 7.54 5.34 -11.83
C ASP A 332 7.26 6.27 -13.03
N SER A 333 8.26 6.51 -13.88
CA SER A 333 8.12 7.33 -15.08
C SER A 333 7.12 6.72 -16.06
N LEU A 334 6.96 5.39 -16.09
CA LEU A 334 5.95 4.72 -16.93
C LEU A 334 4.52 5.17 -16.62
N ILE A 335 4.20 5.34 -15.33
CA ILE A 335 2.86 5.78 -14.91
C ILE A 335 2.74 7.30 -14.97
N LYS A 336 3.78 8.03 -14.57
CA LYS A 336 3.75 9.50 -14.51
C LYS A 336 3.70 10.14 -15.89
N THR A 337 4.33 9.51 -16.88
CA THR A 337 4.30 10.00 -18.25
C THR A 337 2.94 9.63 -18.85
N GLN A 338 2.01 10.60 -18.87
CA GLN A 338 0.63 10.44 -19.38
C GLN A 338 0.50 10.02 -20.86
N GLY A 339 1.59 9.56 -21.50
CA GLY A 339 1.63 9.16 -22.90
C GLY A 339 1.05 7.77 -23.15
N HIS A 340 1.10 6.87 -22.16
CA HIS A 340 0.68 5.49 -22.37
C HIS A 340 -0.76 5.25 -21.93
N LEU A 341 -1.49 4.55 -22.79
CA LEU A 341 -2.82 4.07 -22.48
C LEU A 341 -2.69 2.69 -21.81
N PHE A 342 -2.88 2.64 -20.50
CA PHE A 342 -2.82 1.39 -19.74
C PHE A 342 -4.06 0.51 -19.99
N PRO A 343 -3.93 -0.82 -19.95
CA PRO A 343 -5.05 -1.75 -20.01
C PRO A 343 -6.07 -1.50 -18.89
N ASP A 344 -7.35 -1.51 -19.24
CA ASP A 344 -8.48 -1.30 -18.31
C ASP A 344 -8.22 -0.11 -17.36
N PRO A 345 -8.06 1.12 -17.91
CA PRO A 345 -7.92 2.28 -17.04
C PRO A 345 -9.16 2.29 -16.16
N LEU A 346 -8.96 2.33 -14.83
CA LEU A 346 -10.06 2.34 -13.88
C LEU A 346 -11.08 3.38 -14.35
N SER A 347 -12.30 2.92 -14.59
CA SER A 347 -13.34 3.64 -15.31
C SER A 347 -13.75 4.91 -14.57
N ASP A 348 -13.15 6.08 -14.83
CA ASP A 348 -13.40 7.36 -14.13
C ASP A 348 -13.32 7.34 -12.58
N GLU A 349 -13.23 6.16 -11.95
CA GLU A 349 -13.28 5.90 -10.52
C GLU A 349 -11.85 5.70 -10.04
N VAL A 350 -11.37 6.62 -9.20
CA VAL A 350 -10.07 6.45 -8.55
C VAL A 350 -10.19 5.39 -7.47
N GLU A 351 -9.39 4.34 -7.60
CA GLU A 351 -9.27 3.33 -6.58
C GLU A 351 -8.31 3.83 -5.50
N ILE A 352 -8.74 3.64 -4.25
CA ILE A 352 -8.01 4.08 -3.08
C ILE A 352 -7.60 2.86 -2.29
N ILE A 353 -6.29 2.63 -2.20
CA ILE A 353 -5.73 1.52 -1.43
C ILE A 353 -5.04 2.08 -0.19
N VAL A 354 -5.52 1.68 0.98
CA VAL A 354 -4.86 1.99 2.26
C VAL A 354 -3.68 1.04 2.43
N LEU A 355 -2.47 1.59 2.33
CA LEU A 355 -1.20 0.85 2.47
C LEU A 355 -0.81 0.67 3.94
N ASN A 356 -1.06 1.70 4.74
CA ASN A 356 -0.74 1.70 6.16
C ASN A 356 -1.80 2.47 6.93
N TYR A 357 -2.07 2.04 8.16
CA TYR A 357 -3.00 2.68 9.08
C TYR A 357 -2.43 2.52 10.49
N ARG A 358 -2.21 3.64 11.18
CA ARG A 358 -1.73 3.64 12.57
C ARG A 358 -2.31 4.79 13.38
N GLU A 359 -2.58 4.49 14.63
CA GLU A 359 -2.81 5.51 15.65
C GLU A 359 -1.45 6.01 16.14
N ILE A 360 -1.24 7.32 16.09
CA ILE A 360 -0.09 7.96 16.72
C ILE A 360 -0.54 8.36 18.11
N ASN A 361 -0.04 7.68 19.13
CA ASN A 361 -0.21 8.15 20.50
C ASN A 361 0.62 9.43 20.66
N PRO A 362 0.02 10.64 20.76
CA PRO A 362 0.78 11.77 21.24
C PRO A 362 1.11 11.41 22.68
N GLY A 363 2.39 11.13 22.98
CA GLY A 363 2.80 10.71 24.32
C GLY A 363 2.08 11.56 25.37
N TYR A 364 1.51 10.89 26.38
CA TYR A 364 0.69 11.56 27.40
C TYR A 364 1.41 12.84 27.85
N PRO A 365 0.77 14.02 27.78
CA PRO A 365 1.35 15.21 28.36
C PRO A 365 1.61 14.88 29.82
N GLU A 366 2.87 14.94 30.25
CA GLU A 366 3.21 14.68 31.64
C GLU A 366 2.35 15.61 32.50
N PRO A 367 1.63 15.07 33.51
CA PRO A 367 0.83 15.91 34.39
C PRO A 367 1.75 16.91 35.09
N ASN A 368 1.56 18.20 34.79
CA ASN A 368 2.24 19.31 35.46
C ASN A 368 1.80 19.48 36.91
#